data_AF-A0A349HRJ1-F1
#
_entry.id   AF-A0A349HRJ1-F1
#
_cell.length_a   1.000
_cell.length_b   1.000
_cell.length_c   1.000
_cell.angle_alpha   90.00
_cell.angle_beta   90.00
_cell.angle_gamma   90.00
#
_symmetry.space_group_name_H-M   'P 1'
#
loop_
_entity.id
_entity.type
_entity.pdbx_description
1 polymer ?
#
loop_
_entity_poly.entity_id
_entity_poly.type
_entity_poly.pdbx_seq_one_letter_code
_entity_poly.pdbx_strand_id
1 'polypeptide(L)'
;MTKIGIILGSTKPGRNGEAVAKWVYNIAKQREDAQFELVDVKDFDLPLYDEPYPAAMQKYTKEHTKKWSKKISEFDGYVLVTAEYNHGIPGALKNAI
;
A
#
# COMPACT_ATOMS: atom_id res chain seq x y z
N MET A 1 -5.51 7.55 -18.60
CA MET A 1 -4.19 8.05 -18.16
C MET A 1 -3.69 7.07 -17.11
N THR A 2 -2.45 6.57 -17.22
CA THR A 2 -1.93 5.54 -16.31
C THR A 2 -1.95 6.03 -14.87
N LYS A 3 -2.53 5.25 -13.95
CA LYS A 3 -2.60 5.57 -12.52
C LYS A 3 -1.60 4.72 -11.73
N ILE A 4 -0.69 5.35 -11.01
CA ILE A 4 0.36 4.68 -10.23
C ILE A 4 0.15 4.91 -8.73
N GLY A 5 0.05 3.82 -7.96
CA GLY A 5 -0.05 3.86 -6.51
C GLY A 5 1.34 3.86 -5.86
N ILE A 6 1.65 4.87 -5.06
CA ILE A 6 2.84 4.90 -4.19
C ILE A 6 2.42 4.35 -2.84
N ILE A 7 2.85 3.14 -2.50
CA ILE A 7 2.39 2.42 -1.30
C ILE A 7 3.43 2.54 -0.19
N LEU A 8 3.06 3.14 0.94
CA LEU A 8 3.87 3.11 2.17
C LEU A 8 3.56 1.85 2.98
N GLY A 9 4.51 0.93 3.05
CA GLY A 9 4.31 -0.41 3.60
C GLY A 9 4.53 -0.58 5.12
N SER A 10 5.20 0.37 5.77
CA SER A 10 5.38 0.33 7.23
C SER A 10 4.16 0.91 7.93
N THR A 11 3.64 0.25 8.97
CA THR A 11 2.54 0.77 9.81
C THR A 11 3.01 1.24 11.20
N LYS A 12 4.30 1.09 11.52
CA LYS A 12 4.89 1.51 12.80
C LYS A 12 4.58 3.00 13.10
N PRO A 13 4.12 3.34 14.32
CA PRO A 13 4.02 4.73 14.75
C PRO A 13 5.37 5.44 14.71
N GLY A 14 5.41 6.68 14.22
CA GLY A 14 6.66 7.45 14.08
C GLY A 14 7.64 6.89 13.03
N ARG A 15 7.14 6.17 12.03
CA ARG A 15 7.96 5.62 10.94
C ARG A 15 8.62 6.72 10.09
N ASN A 16 9.91 6.57 9.82
CA ASN A 16 10.62 7.43 8.85
C ASN A 16 10.10 7.28 7.41
N GLY A 17 9.48 6.14 7.10
CA GLY A 17 8.94 5.86 5.76
C GLY A 17 7.89 6.88 5.29
N GLU A 18 7.19 7.57 6.19
CA GLU A 18 6.23 8.62 5.82
C GLU A 18 6.91 9.81 5.12
N ALA A 19 8.03 10.28 5.67
CA ALA A 19 8.80 11.37 5.06
C ALA A 19 9.32 10.97 3.67
N VAL A 20 9.82 9.74 3.54
CA VAL A 20 10.30 9.19 2.26
C VAL A 20 9.16 9.07 1.25
N ALA A 21 8.00 8.55 1.65
CA ALA A 21 6.88 8.37 0.74
C ALA A 21 6.31 9.71 0.24
N LYS A 22 6.23 10.72 1.12
CA LYS A 22 5.88 12.10 0.73
C LYS A 22 6.92 12.71 -0.23
N TRP A 23 8.20 12.47 0.00
CA TRP A 23 9.27 12.90 -0.90
C TRP A 23 9.14 12.27 -2.29
N VAL A 24 8.94 10.95 -2.37
CA VAL A 24 8.70 10.24 -3.65
C VAL A 24 7.46 10.79 -4.36
N TYR A 25 6.35 10.96 -3.65
CA TYR A 25 5.11 11.54 -4.22
C TYR A 25 5.33 12.96 -4.77
N ASN A 26 6.08 13.79 -4.05
CA ASN A 26 6.37 15.17 -4.48
C ASN A 26 7.22 15.24 -5.75
N ILE A 27 8.05 14.24 -6.02
CA ILE A 27 8.78 14.11 -7.29
C ILE A 27 7.83 13.58 -8.37
N ALA A 28 7.09 12.52 -8.07
CA ALA A 28 6.22 11.85 -9.04
C ALA A 28 5.13 12.77 -9.59
N LYS A 29 4.51 13.59 -8.74
CA LYS A 29 3.45 14.53 -9.14
C LYS A 29 3.89 15.64 -10.10
N GLN A 30 5.19 15.81 -10.34
CA GLN A 30 5.73 16.75 -11.33
C GLN A 30 5.70 16.18 -12.75
N ARG A 31 5.44 14.88 -12.90
CA ARG A 31 5.29 14.21 -14.19
C ARG A 31 3.88 14.39 -14.72
N GLU A 32 3.78 14.56 -16.03
CA GLU A 32 2.51 14.74 -16.74
C GLU A 32 2.06 13.47 -17.51
N ASP A 33 2.89 12.44 -17.56
CA ASP A 33 2.63 11.21 -18.31
C ASP A 33 1.85 10.13 -17.52
N ALA A 34 1.63 10.35 -16.22
CA ALA A 34 0.85 9.48 -15.35
C ALA A 34 0.25 10.25 -14.16
N GLN A 35 -0.78 9.67 -13.53
CA GLN A 35 -1.35 10.16 -12.28
C GLN A 35 -0.81 9.35 -11.11
N PHE A 36 -0.51 10.01 -10.00
CA PHE A 36 0.09 9.37 -8.82
C PHE A 36 -0.80 9.58 -7.59
N GLU A 37 -0.91 8.56 -6.75
CA GLU A 37 -1.61 8.64 -5.47
C GLU A 37 -0.74 7.99 -4.39
N LEU A 38 -0.61 8.67 -3.24
CA LEU A 38 0.03 8.08 -2.06
C LEU A 38 -1.00 7.29 -1.25
N VAL A 39 -0.71 6.01 -1.02
CA VAL A 39 -1.55 5.06 -0.27
C VAL A 39 -0.78 4.55 0.95
N ASP A 40 -1.29 4.77 2.14
CA ASP A 40 -0.66 4.28 3.38
C ASP A 40 -1.37 3.02 3.87
N VAL A 41 -0.63 1.91 4.00
CA VAL A 41 -1.20 0.63 4.48
C VAL A 41 -1.83 0.78 5.87
N LYS A 42 -1.32 1.72 6.69
CA LYS A 42 -1.85 1.95 8.04
C LYS A 42 -3.31 2.40 8.03
N ASP A 43 -3.76 3.08 6.97
CA ASP A 43 -5.11 3.67 6.90
C ASP A 43 -6.20 2.61 6.65
N PHE A 44 -5.82 1.39 6.31
CA PHE A 44 -6.75 0.33 5.94
C PHE A 44 -7.04 -0.64 7.06
N ASP A 45 -6.30 -0.62 8.18
CA ASP A 45 -6.47 -1.54 9.30
C ASP A 45 -6.63 -3.00 8.83
N LEU A 46 -5.50 -3.61 8.44
CA LEU A 46 -5.44 -4.98 7.90
C LEU A 46 -4.82 -5.93 8.95
N PRO A 47 -5.62 -6.52 9.88
CA PRO A 47 -5.12 -7.51 10.81
C PRO A 47 -4.57 -8.74 10.09
N LEU A 48 -3.63 -9.43 10.74
CA LEU A 48 -3.05 -10.67 10.23
C LEU A 48 -4.08 -11.81 10.32
N TYR A 49 -4.24 -12.57 9.24
CA TYR A 49 -5.12 -13.75 9.18
C TYR A 49 -6.60 -13.47 9.51
N ASP A 50 -7.12 -12.27 9.19
CA ASP A 50 -8.53 -11.91 9.45
C ASP A 50 -9.47 -12.19 8.25
N GLU A 51 -9.03 -12.89 7.20
CA GLU A 51 -9.93 -13.39 6.15
C GLU A 51 -9.92 -14.92 6.13
N PRO A 52 -11.08 -15.59 5.92
CA PRO A 52 -11.16 -17.04 5.89
C PRO A 52 -10.62 -17.65 4.58
N TYR A 53 -10.45 -16.84 3.53
CA TYR A 53 -9.98 -17.28 2.22
C TYR A 53 -8.70 -16.55 1.81
N PRO A 54 -7.79 -17.20 1.06
CA PRO A 54 -6.62 -16.53 0.50
C PRO A 54 -7.00 -15.38 -0.45
N ALA A 55 -6.20 -14.31 -0.45
CA ALA A 55 -6.43 -13.12 -1.29
C ALA A 55 -6.54 -13.44 -2.79
N ALA A 56 -5.82 -14.45 -3.27
CA ALA A 56 -5.88 -14.92 -4.66
C ALA A 56 -7.29 -15.37 -5.11
N MET A 57 -8.18 -15.74 -4.18
CA MET A 57 -9.57 -16.10 -4.49
C MET A 57 -10.51 -14.90 -4.57
N GLN A 58 -10.07 -13.72 -4.11
CA GLN A 58 -10.87 -12.48 -4.06
C GLN A 58 -12.23 -12.63 -3.31
N LYS A 59 -12.33 -13.59 -2.39
CA LYS A 59 -13.52 -13.84 -1.57
C LYS A 59 -13.46 -13.11 -0.22
N TYR A 60 -13.47 -11.78 -0.26
CA TYR A 60 -13.32 -10.94 0.92
C TYR A 60 -14.62 -10.80 1.72
N THR A 61 -14.55 -11.06 3.02
CA THR A 61 -15.69 -10.97 3.94
C THR A 61 -15.67 -9.68 4.76
N LYS A 62 -14.48 -9.09 4.99
CA LYS A 62 -14.32 -7.91 5.84
C LYS A 62 -14.36 -6.62 5.03
N GLU A 63 -14.93 -5.57 5.63
CA GLU A 63 -15.04 -4.26 4.98
C GLU A 63 -13.68 -3.59 4.78
N HIS A 64 -12.72 -3.74 5.70
CA HIS A 64 -11.37 -3.21 5.50
C HIS A 64 -10.66 -3.86 4.32
N THR A 65 -10.79 -5.18 4.15
CA THR A 65 -10.17 -5.90 3.04
C THR A 65 -10.80 -5.53 1.71
N LYS A 66 -12.13 -5.39 1.66
CA LYS A 66 -12.82 -4.89 0.46
C LYS A 66 -12.37 -3.47 0.11
N LYS A 67 -12.24 -2.58 1.10
CA LYS A 67 -11.73 -1.21 0.90
C LYS A 67 -10.30 -1.20 0.35
N TRP A 68 -9.41 -2.01 0.95
CA TRP A 68 -8.06 -2.19 0.46
C TRP A 68 -8.08 -2.70 -0.97
N SER A 69 -8.68 -3.86 -1.24
CA SER A 69 -8.76 -4.44 -2.58
C SER A 69 -9.32 -3.47 -3.62
N LYS A 70 -10.38 -2.72 -3.28
CA LYS A 70 -10.94 -1.70 -4.17
C LYS A 70 -9.93 -0.59 -4.45
N LYS A 71 -9.27 -0.05 -3.42
CA LYS A 71 -8.26 0.99 -3.61
C LYS A 71 -7.13 0.51 -4.52
N ILE A 72 -6.61 -0.70 -4.30
CA ILE A 72 -5.46 -1.17 -5.07
C ILE A 72 -5.85 -1.45 -6.53
N SER A 73 -7.09 -1.91 -6.76
CA SER A 73 -7.63 -2.11 -8.12
C SER A 73 -7.79 -0.83 -8.96
N GLU A 74 -7.64 0.36 -8.37
CA GLU A 74 -7.66 1.62 -9.11
C GLU A 74 -6.38 1.89 -9.90
N PHE A 75 -5.28 1.18 -9.61
CA PHE A 75 -3.95 1.47 -10.14
C PHE A 75 -3.51 0.48 -11.22
N ASP A 76 -2.84 1.02 -12.24
CA ASP A 76 -2.21 0.27 -13.33
C ASP A 76 -0.77 -0.18 -12.98
N GLY A 77 -0.19 0.39 -11.93
CA GLY A 77 1.17 0.09 -11.47
C GLY A 77 1.46 0.64 -10.07
N TYR A 78 2.58 0.21 -9.49
CA TYR A 78 2.90 0.47 -8.09
C TYR A 78 4.36 0.85 -7.86
N VAL A 79 4.59 1.73 -6.89
CA VAL A 79 5.90 2.02 -6.30
C VAL A 79 5.82 1.71 -4.81
N LEU A 80 6.58 0.73 -4.34
CA LEU A 80 6.59 0.34 -2.94
C LEU A 80 7.65 1.14 -2.16
N VAL A 81 7.21 1.93 -1.18
CA VAL A 81 8.08 2.54 -0.17
C VAL A 81 8.07 1.64 1.06
N THR A 82 9.12 0.82 1.16
CA THR A 82 9.25 -0.18 2.21
C THR A 82 10.37 0.18 3.18
N ALA A 83 10.15 -0.07 4.48
CA ALA A 83 11.24 -0.13 5.44
C ALA A 83 11.91 -1.51 5.36
N GLU A 84 13.15 -1.63 5.85
CA GLU A 84 13.78 -2.94 6.07
C GLU A 84 13.56 -3.37 7.52
N TYR A 85 12.83 -4.46 7.74
CA TYR A 85 12.70 -5.14 9.04
C TYR A 85 13.29 -6.54 8.94
N ASN A 86 14.34 -6.81 9.71
CA ASN A 86 15.01 -8.12 9.75
C ASN A 86 15.40 -8.63 8.35
N HIS A 87 16.08 -7.80 7.56
CA HIS A 87 16.49 -8.11 6.18
C HIS A 87 15.34 -8.42 5.21
N GLY A 88 14.13 -7.96 5.53
CA GLY A 88 12.94 -8.15 4.68
C GLY A 88 12.00 -6.96 4.73
N ILE A 89 10.85 -7.12 4.07
CA ILE A 89 9.76 -6.14 4.09
C ILE A 89 8.98 -6.22 5.42
N PRO A 90 8.28 -5.14 5.84
CA PRO A 90 7.45 -5.17 7.02
C PRO A 90 6.34 -6.23 6.89
N GLY A 91 6.01 -6.91 7.99
CA GLY A 91 4.91 -7.88 8.01
C GLY A 91 3.57 -7.28 7.56
N ALA A 92 3.33 -6.00 7.87
CA ALA A 92 2.15 -5.28 7.39
C ALA A 92 2.12 -5.14 5.86
N LEU A 93 3.25 -4.83 5.22
CA LEU A 93 3.33 -4.80 3.76
C LEU A 93 3.14 -6.21 3.18
N LYS A 94 3.74 -7.24 3.79
CA LYS A 94 3.57 -8.63 3.35
C LYS A 94 2.13 -9.12 3.45
N ASN A 95 1.36 -8.65 4.44
CA ASN A 95 -0.06 -8.94 4.62
C ASN A 95 -0.94 -8.21 3.60
N ALA A 96 -0.50 -7.03 3.16
CA ALA A 96 -1.24 -6.18 2.23
C ALA A 96 -1.10 -6.62 0.75
N ILE A 97 -0.18 -7.54 0.43
CA ILE A 97 0.11 -8.03 -0.94
C ILE A 97 -0.11 -9.53 -1.07
#